data_AF-A0A1G8X7Z8-F1
#
_entry.id   AF-A0A1G8X7Z8-F1
#
_cell.length_a   1.000
_cell.length_b   1.000
_cell.length_c   1.000
_cell.angle_alpha   90.00
_cell.angle_beta   90.00
_cell.angle_gamma   90.00
#
_symmetry.space_group_name_H-M   'P 1'
#
loop_
_entity.id
_entity.type
_entity.pdbx_description
1 polymer ?
#
loop_
_entity_poly.entity_id
_entity_poly.type
_entity_poly.pdbx_seq_one_letter_code
_entity_poly.pdbx_strand_id
1 'polypeptide(L)' 'MHESGGIPAEQRWFWTPEWQSGEAEATQQIADGECSEAFTSAAELFAAIDDESA' A
#
# COMPACT_ATOMS: atom_id res chain seq x y z
N MET A 1 -31.06 6.67 1.28
CA MET A 1 -30.35 7.97 1.24
C MET A 1 -29.07 7.76 2.02
N HIS A 2 -27.90 7.71 1.38
CA HIS A 2 -26.63 7.76 2.12
C HIS A 2 -26.41 9.23 2.49
N GLU A 3 -26.47 9.51 3.77
CA GLU A 3 -26.26 10.83 4.36
C GLU A 3 -24.78 11.23 4.20
N SER A 4 -24.58 12.44 3.65
CA SER A 4 -23.48 13.38 3.92
C SER A 4 -22.07 13.07 3.39
N GLY A 5 -21.63 13.86 2.39
CA GLY A 5 -20.36 13.79 1.65
C GLY A 5 -19.08 14.10 2.44
N GLY A 6 -18.90 13.46 3.59
CA GLY A 6 -17.65 13.43 4.35
C GLY A 6 -17.02 12.04 4.33
N ILE A 7 -15.72 11.97 4.61
CA ILE A 7 -14.97 10.70 4.69
C ILE A 7 -15.42 9.94 5.95
N PRO A 8 -15.80 8.65 5.84
CA PRO A 8 -16.12 7.82 6.99
C PRO A 8 -15.02 7.88 8.05
N ALA A 9 -15.38 7.91 9.33
CA ALA A 9 -14.39 8.04 10.40
C ALA A 9 -13.31 6.93 10.35
N GLU A 10 -13.73 5.72 10.02
CA GLU A 10 -12.89 4.53 9.85
C GLU A 10 -11.96 4.59 8.63
N GLN A 11 -12.13 5.58 7.75
CA GLN A 11 -11.28 5.81 6.57
C GLN A 11 -10.48 7.11 6.66
N ARG A 12 -10.63 7.90 7.73
CA ARG A 12 -9.87 9.17 7.87
C ARG A 12 -8.36 8.97 7.98
N TRP A 13 -7.92 7.82 8.51
CA TRP A 13 -6.51 7.51 8.70
C TRP A 13 -5.71 7.59 7.39
N PHE A 14 -6.34 7.22 6.26
CA PHE A 14 -5.74 7.30 4.92
C PHE A 14 -5.38 8.74 4.52
N TRP A 15 -6.16 9.72 4.99
CA TRP A 15 -6.01 11.13 4.63
C TRP A 15 -5.16 11.93 5.62
N THR A 16 -4.45 11.26 6.52
CA THR A 16 -3.49 11.94 7.39
C THR A 16 -2.30 12.45 6.56
N PRO A 17 -1.69 13.60 6.93
CA PRO A 17 -0.54 14.12 6.20
C PRO A 17 0.62 13.12 6.10
N GLU A 18 0.82 12.34 7.16
CA GLU A 18 1.82 11.27 7.21
C GLU A 18 1.54 10.18 6.18
N TRP A 19 0.31 9.64 6.16
CA TRP A 19 -0.06 8.60 5.20
C TRP A 19 0.06 9.09 3.75
N GLN A 20 -0.45 10.29 3.46
CA GLN A 20 -0.39 10.88 2.13
C GLN A 20 1.06 11.14 1.66
N SER A 21 1.98 11.45 2.58
CA SER A 21 3.40 11.56 2.25
C SER A 21 4.00 10.21 1.86
N GLY A 22 3.62 9.13 2.58
CA GLY A 22 4.02 7.77 2.23
C GLY A 22 3.46 7.31 0.88
N GLU A 23 2.21 7.64 0.57
CA GLU A 23 1.60 7.34 -0.74
C GLU A 23 2.37 8.04 -1.89
N ALA A 24 2.78 9.29 -1.67
CA ALA A 24 3.58 10.04 -2.66
C ALA A 24 4.98 9.42 -2.85
N GLU A 25 5.63 9.01 -1.76
CA GLU A 25 6.93 8.34 -1.80
C GLU A 25 6.84 6.99 -2.53
N ALA A 26 5.88 6.13 -2.17
CA ALA A 26 5.66 4.84 -2.81
C ALA A 26 5.33 5.00 -4.31
N THR A 27 4.55 6.03 -4.67
CA THR A 27 4.27 6.35 -6.08
C THR A 27 5.55 6.66 -6.85
N GLN A 28 6.47 7.42 -6.24
CA GLN A 28 7.74 7.78 -6.86
C GLN A 28 8.67 6.56 -6.99
N GLN A 29 8.77 5.72 -5.95
CA GLN A 29 9.52 4.46 -5.99
C GLN A 29 9.05 3.55 -7.13
N ILE A 30 7.73 3.42 -7.32
CA ILE A 30 7.15 2.65 -8.42
C ILE A 30 7.52 3.26 -9.78
N ALA A 31 7.46 4.59 -9.91
CA ALA A 31 7.81 5.30 -11.14
C ALA A 31 9.31 5.15 -11.48
N ASP A 32 10.17 5.11 -10.47
CA ASP A 32 11.62 4.96 -10.61
C ASP A 32 12.05 3.48 -10.77
N GLY A 33 11.10 2.55 -10.66
CA GLY A 33 11.35 1.12 -10.80
C GLY A 33 11.97 0.48 -9.56
N GLU A 34 11.89 1.14 -8.40
CA GLU A 34 12.34 0.64 -7.10
C GLU A 34 11.32 -0.35 -6.49
N CYS A 35 10.82 -1.28 -7.32
CA CYS A 35 9.94 -2.35 -6.90
C CYS A 35 10.73 -3.64 -6.67
N SER A 36 10.29 -4.45 -5.71
CA SER A 36 10.71 -5.84 -5.58
C SER A 36 10.25 -6.69 -6.77
N GLU A 37 10.58 -7.97 -6.76
CA GLU A 37 10.04 -8.91 -7.74
C GLU A 37 8.50 -8.91 -7.74
N ALA A 38 7.92 -9.11 -8.92
CA ALA A 38 6.49 -9.26 -9.09
C ALA A 38 6.11 -10.74 -8.99
N PHE A 39 5.11 -11.04 -8.17
CA PHE A 39 4.58 -12.39 -7.99
C PHE A 39 3.28 -12.59 -8.78
N THR A 40 3.07 -13.77 -9.33
CA THR A 40 1.86 -14.10 -10.11
C THR A 40 0.82 -14.85 -9.28
N SER A 41 1.20 -15.29 -8.07
CA SER A 41 0.30 -15.92 -7.12
C SER A 41 0.65 -15.56 -5.68
N ALA A 42 -0.35 -15.63 -4.80
CA ALA A 42 -0.12 -15.46 -3.37
C ALA A 42 0.83 -16.54 -2.80
N ALA A 43 0.81 -17.76 -3.35
CA ALA A 43 1.70 -18.83 -2.92
C ALA A 43 3.18 -18.50 -3.18
N GLU A 44 3.50 -17.91 -4.33
CA GLU A 44 4.85 -17.43 -4.64
C GLU A 44 5.28 -16.30 -3.69
N LEU A 45 4.41 -15.32 -3.45
CA LEU A 45 4.67 -14.23 -2.51
C LEU A 45 4.98 -14.76 -1.09
N PHE A 46 4.16 -15.69 -0.58
CA PHE A 46 4.35 -16.22 0.77
C PHE A 46 5.63 -17.06 0.87
N ALA A 47 5.96 -17.85 -0.15
CA ALA A 47 7.21 -18.61 -0.17
C ALA A 47 8.44 -17.69 -0.10
N ALA A 48 8.42 -16.55 -0.81
CA ALA A 48 9.51 -15.58 -0.77
C ALA A 48 9.64 -14.86 0.58
N ILE A 49 8.51 -14.50 1.21
CA ILE A 49 8.51 -13.90 2.56
C ILE A 49 9.06 -14.88 3.60
N ASP A 50 8.68 -16.15 3.52
CA ASP A 50 9.16 -17.18 4.45
C ASP A 50 10.68 -17.40 4.28
N ASP A 51 11.20 -17.32 3.04
CA ASP A 51 12.63 -17.46 2.73
C ASP A 51 13.49 -16.26 3.23
N GLU A 52 12.99 -15.02 3.08
CA GLU A 52 13.64 -13.80 3.58
C GLU A 52 13.64 -13.68 5.12
N SER A 53 12.79 -14.47 5.80
CA SER A 53 12.67 -14.49 7.26
C SER A 53 13.64 -15.46 7.97
N ALA A 54 14.51 -16.13 7.22
CA ALA A 54 15.46 -17.15 7.68
C ALA A 54 16.86 -16.62 8.06
#